data_AF-A0AB35XXG2-F1
#
_entry.id   AF-A0AB35XXG2-F1
#
_cell.length_a   1.000
_cell.length_b   1.000
_cell.length_c   1.000
_cell.angle_alpha   90.00
_cell.angle_beta   90.00
_cell.angle_gamma   90.00
#
_symmetry.space_group_name_H-M   'P 1'
#
loop_
_entity.id
_entity.type
_entity.pdbx_description
1 polymer ?
#
loop_
_entity_poly.entity_id
_entity_poly.type
_entity_poly.pdbx_seq_one_letter_code
_entity_poly.pdbx_strand_id
1 'polypeptide(L)'
;MGKFVDLTGQRFGRLVVKERAENDKTHHTRWVCVCDCGNYVTVSQANLSSGNTQSCGCFRKENSQRNGSKSNLHHGQHGTRIYRIWANMLSRCRNPKVRSYKDYGDRGIKVYDEWLIFENFYKWAIQSGYKENLTIDRIDVDGDYSPSNCRWATTKEQARNKRTSRIITYNGNEKVLQDWAHEYSINPSTLRARIESGWNIEDALRKPIK
;
A
#
# COMPACT_ATOMS: atom_id res chain seq x y z
N MET A 1 40.89 -26.49 30.21
CA MET A 1 39.65 -26.78 30.96
C MET A 1 38.99 -25.46 31.31
N GLY A 2 37.80 -25.18 30.77
CA GLY A 2 37.06 -23.96 31.11
C GLY A 2 36.62 -24.01 32.57
N LYS A 3 36.83 -22.91 33.30
CA LYS A 3 36.40 -22.77 34.70
C LYS A 3 34.88 -22.95 34.76
N PHE A 4 34.39 -23.83 35.64
CA PHE A 4 32.96 -23.95 35.91
C PHE A 4 32.45 -22.60 36.42
N VAL A 5 31.43 -22.06 35.75
CA VAL A 5 30.79 -20.81 36.15
C VAL A 5 29.44 -21.18 36.74
N ASP A 6 29.31 -21.01 38.05
CA ASP A 6 28.03 -21.14 38.73
C ASP A 6 27.19 -19.88 38.49
N LEU A 7 26.00 -20.07 37.94
CA LEU A 7 25.06 -18.99 37.65
C LEU A 7 23.92 -18.92 38.68
N THR A 8 23.89 -19.79 39.69
CA THR A 8 22.84 -19.82 40.72
C THR A 8 22.62 -18.44 41.35
N GLY A 9 21.36 -18.01 41.41
CA GLY A 9 20.96 -16.70 41.93
C GLY A 9 21.15 -15.53 40.96
N GLN A 10 21.84 -15.71 39.83
CA GLN A 10 22.04 -14.64 38.86
C GLN A 10 20.79 -14.37 38.02
N ARG A 11 20.64 -13.11 37.58
CA ARG A 11 19.49 -12.62 36.83
C ARG A 11 19.87 -12.30 35.37
N PHE A 12 19.04 -12.77 34.44
CA PHE A 12 19.16 -12.55 32.99
C PHE A 12 17.80 -12.07 32.45
N GLY A 13 17.65 -10.75 32.32
CA GLY A 13 16.36 -10.14 32.04
C GLY A 13 15.33 -10.47 33.14
N ARG A 14 14.28 -11.20 32.77
CA ARG A 14 13.23 -11.66 33.70
C ARG A 14 13.50 -13.02 34.33
N LEU A 15 14.62 -13.66 34.02
CA LEU A 15 14.96 -15.00 34.51
C LEU A 15 15.94 -14.91 35.67
N VAL A 16 15.65 -15.61 36.76
CA VAL A 16 16.58 -15.83 37.89
C VAL A 16 16.96 -17.30 37.90
N VAL A 17 18.26 -17.59 37.87
CA VAL A 17 18.75 -18.98 37.86
C VAL A 17 18.55 -19.60 39.24
N LYS A 18 17.90 -20.76 39.28
CA LYS A 18 17.62 -21.50 40.52
C LYS A 18 18.62 -22.63 40.76
N GLU A 19 18.87 -23.44 39.74
CA GLU A 19 19.75 -24.60 39.86
C GLU A 19 20.23 -25.08 38.48
N ARG A 20 21.29 -25.88 38.47
CA ARG A 20 21.83 -26.49 37.25
C ARG A 20 20.91 -27.61 36.78
N ALA A 21 20.60 -27.62 35.49
CA ALA A 21 19.86 -28.70 34.85
C ALA A 21 20.82 -29.72 34.20
N GLU A 22 20.28 -30.87 33.80
CA GLU A 22 21.01 -31.81 32.96
C GLU A 22 21.47 -31.12 31.66
N ASN A 23 22.66 -31.49 31.18
CA ASN A 23 23.13 -31.00 29.89
C ASN A 23 22.19 -31.44 28.76
N ASP A 24 22.20 -30.73 27.62
CA ASP A 24 21.45 -31.18 26.45
C ASP A 24 22.12 -32.39 25.74
N LYS A 25 21.48 -32.89 24.68
CA LYS A 25 22.01 -34.00 23.85
C LYS A 25 23.39 -33.71 23.24
N THR A 26 23.77 -32.44 23.17
CA THR A 26 25.06 -31.95 22.67
C THR A 26 26.00 -31.53 23.82
N HIS A 27 25.70 -31.96 25.04
CA HIS A 27 26.45 -31.70 26.26
C HIS A 27 26.60 -30.22 26.67
N HIS A 28 25.75 -29.31 26.18
CA HIS A 28 25.75 -27.93 26.64
C HIS A 28 25.17 -27.80 28.06
N THR A 29 25.80 -26.95 28.87
CA THR A 29 25.33 -26.67 30.23
C THR A 29 24.01 -25.90 30.19
N ARG A 30 23.04 -26.37 30.97
CA ARG A 30 21.71 -25.77 31.10
C ARG A 30 21.38 -25.44 32.55
N TRP A 31 20.45 -24.53 32.73
CA TRP A 31 20.05 -23.99 34.02
C TRP A 31 18.53 -23.90 34.10
N VAL A 32 17.96 -24.36 35.21
CA VAL A 32 16.56 -24.13 35.55
C VAL A 32 16.44 -22.69 36.08
N CYS A 33 15.58 -21.91 35.46
CA CYS A 33 15.35 -20.51 35.82
C CYS A 33 13.89 -20.30 36.23
N VAL A 34 13.68 -19.45 37.23
CA VAL A 34 12.37 -18.90 37.60
C VAL A 34 12.22 -17.56 36.89
N CYS A 35 11.16 -17.41 36.11
CA CYS A 35 10.86 -16.13 35.48
C CYS A 35 10.03 -15.24 36.41
N ASP A 36 10.10 -13.92 36.25
CA ASP A 36 9.20 -12.96 36.93
C ASP A 36 7.70 -13.26 36.68
N CYS A 37 7.38 -14.00 35.61
CA CYS A 37 6.05 -14.53 35.30
C CYS A 37 5.58 -15.66 36.25
N GLY A 38 6.45 -16.14 37.14
CA GLY A 38 6.23 -17.30 38.03
C GLY A 38 6.55 -18.65 37.39
N ASN A 39 6.66 -18.74 36.06
CA ASN A 39 6.95 -20.00 35.38
C ASN A 39 8.44 -20.36 35.39
N TYR A 40 8.69 -21.67 35.34
CA TYR A 40 10.02 -22.25 35.23
C TYR A 40 10.38 -22.49 33.76
N VAL A 41 11.66 -22.32 33.42
CA VAL A 41 12.20 -22.64 32.09
C VAL A 41 13.64 -23.13 32.21
N THR A 42 14.01 -24.13 31.40
CA THR A 42 15.38 -24.62 31.30
C THR A 42 16.07 -23.96 30.11
N VAL A 43 17.17 -23.23 30.34
CA VAL A 43 17.87 -22.44 29.33
C VAL A 43 19.35 -22.80 29.30
N SER A 44 19.96 -22.82 28.12
CA SER A 44 21.41 -23.02 28.01
C SER A 44 22.17 -21.82 28.56
N GLN A 45 23.34 -22.08 29.17
CA GLN A 45 24.23 -21.02 29.67
C GLN A 45 24.60 -20.01 28.59
N ALA A 46 24.83 -20.48 27.36
CA ALA A 46 25.15 -19.62 26.22
C ALA A 46 24.02 -18.61 25.93
N ASN A 47 22.76 -19.05 25.95
CA ASN A 47 21.61 -18.18 25.68
C ASN A 47 21.27 -17.21 26.82
N LEU A 48 21.58 -17.59 28.07
CA LEU A 48 21.52 -16.66 29.20
C LEU A 48 22.59 -15.58 29.04
N SER A 49 23.84 -15.99 28.79
CA SER A 49 25.00 -15.09 28.70
C SER A 49 24.93 -14.14 27.50
N SER A 50 24.42 -14.61 26.35
CA SER A 50 24.27 -13.78 25.15
C SER A 50 23.03 -12.88 25.18
N GLY A 51 22.14 -13.05 26.16
CA GLY A 51 20.86 -12.35 26.21
C GLY A 51 19.82 -12.83 25.19
N ASN A 52 20.05 -13.95 24.49
CA ASN A 52 19.07 -14.52 23.55
C ASN A 52 17.79 -15.00 24.25
N THR A 53 17.88 -15.38 25.53
CA THR A 53 16.73 -15.82 26.33
C THR A 53 16.63 -15.01 27.61
N GLN A 54 15.63 -14.12 27.67
CA GLN A 54 15.43 -13.18 28.77
C GLN A 54 14.11 -13.39 29.52
N SER A 55 13.29 -14.38 29.14
CA SER A 55 12.03 -14.70 29.82
C SER A 55 11.58 -16.14 29.55
N CYS A 56 10.56 -16.60 30.29
CA CYS A 56 9.83 -17.86 30.07
C CYS A 56 9.08 -17.93 28.71
N GLY A 57 9.21 -16.90 27.87
CA GLY A 57 8.37 -16.66 26.68
C GLY A 57 7.20 -15.73 26.94
N CYS A 58 6.90 -15.39 28.21
CA CYS A 58 5.82 -14.46 28.56
C CYS A 58 6.03 -13.07 27.96
N PHE A 59 7.28 -12.58 27.87
CA PHE A 59 7.56 -11.26 27.32
C PHE A 59 7.14 -11.16 25.85
N ARG A 60 7.35 -12.22 25.07
CA ARG A 60 6.87 -12.30 23.68
C ARG A 60 5.35 -12.35 23.61
N LYS A 61 4.69 -13.11 24.50
CA LYS A 61 3.22 -13.17 24.59
C LYS A 61 2.62 -11.82 24.96
N GLU A 62 3.13 -11.18 26.01
CA GLU A 62 2.74 -9.83 26.45
C GLU A 62 2.92 -8.81 25.32
N ASN A 63 4.06 -8.81 24.63
CA ASN A 63 4.29 -7.92 23.49
C ASN A 63 3.36 -8.22 22.32
N SER A 64 3.06 -9.50 22.03
CA SER A 64 2.12 -9.86 20.96
C SER A 64 0.67 -9.43 21.26
N GLN A 65 0.27 -9.46 22.54
CA GLN A 65 -1.04 -9.00 22.99
C GLN A 65 -1.13 -7.48 23.03
N ARG A 66 -0.10 -6.79 23.52
CA ARG A 66 -0.02 -5.32 23.53
C ARG A 66 0.05 -4.71 22.14
N ASN A 67 0.78 -5.37 21.23
CA ASN A 67 0.91 -4.97 19.84
C ASN A 67 -0.11 -5.69 18.94
N GLY A 68 -1.27 -6.05 19.50
CA GLY A 68 -2.34 -6.73 18.78
C GLY A 68 -2.52 -6.14 17.37
N SER A 69 -2.15 -6.94 16.37
CA SER A 69 -2.65 -6.82 14.99
C SER A 69 -2.53 -5.44 14.33
N LYS A 70 -1.35 -4.81 14.30
CA LYS A 70 -1.12 -3.65 13.39
C LYS A 70 0.02 -3.81 12.39
N SER A 71 1.00 -4.69 12.61
CA SER A 71 2.20 -4.72 11.75
C SER A 71 2.27 -5.89 10.77
N ASN A 72 1.48 -6.95 10.94
CA ASN A 72 1.58 -8.18 10.13
C ASN A 72 0.24 -8.76 9.68
N LEU A 73 -0.82 -7.94 9.61
CA LEU A 73 -1.97 -8.30 8.79
C LEU A 73 -1.54 -8.14 7.33
N HIS A 74 -0.92 -9.17 6.77
CA HIS A 74 -1.15 -9.44 5.36
C HIS A 74 -2.67 -9.62 5.28
N HIS A 75 -3.36 -8.59 4.80
CA HIS A 75 -4.82 -8.48 4.64
C HIS A 75 -5.44 -9.57 3.74
N GLY A 76 -4.80 -10.74 3.57
CA GLY A 76 -5.13 -11.81 2.63
C GLY A 76 -5.00 -11.41 1.16
N GLN A 77 -4.95 -10.11 0.88
CA GLN A 77 -4.96 -9.51 -0.46
C GLN A 77 -3.55 -9.17 -0.99
N HIS A 78 -2.48 -9.56 -0.28
CA HIS A 78 -1.13 -9.35 -0.79
C HIS A 78 -0.96 -10.12 -2.11
N GLY A 79 -0.58 -9.44 -3.18
CA GLY A 79 -0.48 -10.00 -4.54
C GLY A 79 -1.75 -9.91 -5.39
N THR A 80 -2.89 -9.46 -4.85
CA THR A 80 -4.11 -9.29 -5.64
C THR A 80 -4.06 -8.01 -6.49
N ARG A 81 -4.98 -7.90 -7.45
CA ARG A 81 -5.01 -6.75 -8.37
C ARG A 81 -5.26 -5.43 -7.62
N ILE A 82 -6.24 -5.41 -6.70
CA ILE A 82 -6.57 -4.23 -5.90
C ILE A 82 -5.40 -3.78 -5.02
N TYR A 83 -4.63 -4.71 -4.45
CA TYR A 83 -3.41 -4.39 -3.72
C TYR A 83 -2.34 -3.76 -4.61
N ARG A 84 -2.13 -4.30 -5.81
CA ARG A 84 -1.22 -3.70 -6.79
C ARG A 84 -1.65 -2.30 -7.20
N ILE A 85 -2.96 -2.05 -7.35
CA ILE A 85 -3.51 -0.71 -7.64
C ILE A 85 -3.17 0.27 -6.51
N TRP A 86 -3.44 -0.12 -5.27
CA TRP A 86 -3.11 0.67 -4.07
C TRP A 86 -1.62 0.97 -3.95
N ALA A 87 -0.76 -0.05 -4.07
CA ALA A 87 0.69 0.10 -3.99
C ALA A 87 1.21 1.01 -5.10
N ASN A 88 0.69 0.88 -6.32
CA ASN A 88 1.06 1.75 -7.44
C ASN A 88 0.57 3.20 -7.25
N MET A 89 -0.61 3.41 -6.66
CA MET A 89 -1.09 4.74 -6.27
C MET A 89 -0.13 5.42 -5.28
N LEU A 90 0.28 4.71 -4.22
CA LEU A 90 1.24 5.23 -3.24
C LEU A 90 2.61 5.49 -3.86
N SER A 91 3.11 4.56 -4.68
CA SER A 91 4.41 4.69 -5.35
C SER A 91 4.46 5.94 -6.23
N ARG A 92 3.43 6.18 -7.04
CA ARG A 92 3.31 7.39 -7.88
C ARG A 92 3.38 8.69 -7.08
N CYS A 93 2.75 8.75 -5.91
CA CYS A 93 2.64 10.00 -5.15
C CYS A 93 3.80 10.22 -4.15
N ARG A 94 4.47 9.15 -3.70
CA ARG A 94 5.39 9.22 -2.54
C ARG A 94 6.80 8.73 -2.82
N ASN A 95 7.06 8.06 -3.95
CA ASN A 95 8.38 7.50 -4.24
C ASN A 95 9.11 8.30 -5.33
N PRO A 96 10.01 9.24 -4.98
CA PRO A 96 10.73 10.05 -5.96
C PRO A 96 11.67 9.26 -6.87
N LYS A 97 11.93 7.98 -6.58
CA LYS A 97 12.78 7.11 -7.40
C LYS A 97 12.06 6.52 -8.61
N VAL A 98 10.73 6.51 -8.65
CA VAL A 98 10.00 5.97 -9.81
C VAL A 98 9.75 7.06 -10.85
N ARG A 99 9.86 6.69 -12.13
CA ARG A 99 9.65 7.62 -13.26
C ARG A 99 8.30 8.35 -13.20
N SER A 100 7.26 7.65 -12.77
CA SER A 100 5.91 8.22 -12.69
C SER A 100 5.77 9.28 -11.60
N TYR A 101 6.71 9.41 -10.66
CA TYR A 101 6.62 10.42 -9.60
C TYR A 101 6.54 11.85 -10.15
N LYS A 102 7.27 12.13 -11.24
CA LYS A 102 7.26 13.43 -11.93
C LYS A 102 5.87 13.89 -12.35
N ASP A 103 5.00 12.96 -12.74
CA ASP A 103 3.65 13.26 -13.22
C ASP A 103 2.61 13.32 -12.07
N TYR A 104 3.04 13.05 -10.83
CA TYR A 104 2.18 12.86 -9.66
C TYR A 104 2.76 13.57 -8.42
N GLY A 105 3.60 12.90 -7.62
CA GLY A 105 4.10 13.44 -6.36
C GLY A 105 4.89 14.74 -6.53
N ASP A 106 5.69 14.87 -7.60
CA ASP A 106 6.44 16.10 -7.92
C ASP A 106 5.52 17.30 -8.22
N ARG A 107 4.27 17.03 -8.60
CA ARG A 107 3.23 18.03 -8.82
C ARG A 107 2.42 18.36 -7.56
N GLY A 108 2.74 17.74 -6.43
CA GLY A 108 2.02 17.92 -5.18
C GLY A 108 0.76 17.08 -5.02
N ILE A 109 0.50 16.12 -5.92
CA ILE A 109 -0.64 15.21 -5.81
C ILE A 109 -0.41 14.24 -4.65
N LYS A 110 -1.37 14.19 -3.73
CA LYS A 110 -1.33 13.38 -2.51
C LYS A 110 -2.35 12.25 -2.55
N VAL A 111 -2.24 11.40 -1.54
CA VAL A 111 -3.18 10.33 -1.26
C VAL A 111 -3.85 10.65 0.07
N TYR A 112 -5.17 10.50 0.13
CA TYR A 112 -5.96 10.64 1.34
C TYR A 112 -5.35 9.80 2.47
N ASP A 113 -5.11 10.41 3.64
CA ASP A 113 -4.27 9.81 4.68
C ASP A 113 -4.80 8.47 5.19
N GLU A 114 -6.12 8.28 5.23
CA GLU A 114 -6.69 6.99 5.62
C GLU A 114 -6.32 5.87 4.64
N TRP A 115 -6.14 6.18 3.35
CA TRP A 115 -5.72 5.21 2.32
C TRP A 115 -4.23 4.89 2.38
N LEU A 116 -3.45 5.46 3.31
CA LEU A 116 -2.11 4.94 3.63
C LEU A 116 -2.19 3.57 4.31
N ILE A 117 -3.36 3.21 4.84
CA ILE A 117 -3.68 1.90 5.38
C ILE A 117 -4.52 1.15 4.32
N PHE A 118 -4.08 -0.02 3.88
CA PHE A 118 -4.72 -0.75 2.79
C PHE A 118 -6.18 -1.12 3.11
N GLU A 119 -6.49 -1.48 4.34
CA GLU A 119 -7.83 -1.89 4.77
C GLU A 119 -8.87 -0.78 4.53
N ASN A 120 -8.49 0.48 4.80
CA ASN A 120 -9.36 1.63 4.58
C ASN A 120 -9.59 1.87 3.09
N PHE A 121 -8.53 1.78 2.28
CA PHE A 121 -8.63 1.86 0.83
C PHE A 121 -9.51 0.73 0.27
N TYR A 122 -9.31 -0.51 0.73
CA TYR A 122 -10.06 -1.68 0.29
C TYR A 122 -11.54 -1.56 0.64
N LYS A 123 -11.87 -1.11 1.86
CA LYS A 123 -13.25 -0.88 2.28
C LYS A 123 -13.95 0.11 1.34
N TRP A 124 -13.32 1.25 1.06
CA TRP A 124 -13.84 2.22 0.09
C TRP A 124 -13.97 1.60 -1.31
N ALA A 125 -12.93 0.90 -1.78
CA ALA A 125 -12.90 0.33 -3.12
C ALA A 125 -14.09 -0.60 -3.38
N ILE A 126 -14.38 -1.51 -2.45
CA ILE A 126 -15.52 -2.44 -2.56
C ILE A 126 -16.84 -1.67 -2.50
N GLN A 127 -16.99 -0.73 -1.56
CA GLN A 127 -18.21 0.07 -1.43
C GLN A 127 -18.49 0.94 -2.66
N SER A 128 -17.44 1.40 -3.34
CA SER A 128 -17.53 2.23 -4.55
C SER A 128 -17.60 1.43 -5.84
N GLY A 129 -17.74 0.10 -5.77
CA GLY A 129 -18.04 -0.73 -6.94
C GLY A 129 -16.82 -1.23 -7.72
N TYR A 130 -15.68 -1.45 -7.05
CA TYR A 130 -14.51 -2.10 -7.65
C TYR A 130 -14.88 -3.41 -8.37
N LYS A 131 -14.29 -3.62 -9.54
CA LYS A 131 -14.33 -4.88 -10.30
C LYS A 131 -12.95 -5.17 -10.87
N GLU A 132 -12.64 -6.44 -11.08
CA GLU A 132 -11.32 -6.91 -11.55
C GLU A 132 -10.90 -6.34 -12.92
N ASN A 133 -11.83 -5.85 -13.74
CA ASN A 133 -11.55 -5.23 -15.03
C ASN A 133 -11.36 -3.70 -14.97
N LEU A 134 -11.53 -3.08 -13.79
CA LEU A 134 -11.45 -1.63 -13.61
C LEU A 134 -10.07 -1.19 -13.12
N THR A 135 -9.86 0.12 -13.18
CA THR A 135 -8.67 0.84 -12.73
C THR A 135 -9.09 2.06 -11.91
N ILE A 136 -8.22 2.52 -11.01
CA ILE A 136 -8.48 3.76 -10.27
C ILE A 136 -8.15 4.96 -11.16
N ASP A 137 -9.15 5.82 -11.35
CA ASP A 137 -9.05 7.07 -12.09
C ASP A 137 -9.38 8.24 -11.17
N ARG A 138 -8.75 9.40 -11.38
CA ARG A 138 -9.08 10.63 -10.64
C ARG A 138 -9.99 11.49 -11.49
N ILE A 139 -11.16 11.87 -11.00
CA ILE A 139 -12.16 12.66 -11.73
C ILE A 139 -11.54 13.97 -12.22
N ASP A 140 -10.98 14.74 -11.29
CA ASP A 140 -10.04 15.81 -11.59
C ASP A 140 -8.62 15.23 -11.64
N VAL A 141 -8.03 15.26 -12.83
CA VAL A 141 -6.70 14.73 -13.12
C VAL A 141 -5.58 15.43 -12.33
N ASP A 142 -5.82 16.68 -11.91
CA ASP A 142 -4.89 17.50 -11.15
C ASP A 142 -5.14 17.46 -9.63
N GLY A 143 -6.30 16.92 -9.21
CA GLY A 143 -6.64 16.70 -7.82
C GLY A 143 -5.98 15.46 -7.18
N ASP A 144 -6.18 15.31 -5.87
CA ASP A 144 -5.63 14.23 -5.04
C ASP A 144 -6.32 12.88 -5.24
N TYR A 145 -5.68 11.80 -4.81
CA TYR A 145 -6.36 10.52 -4.61
C TYR A 145 -7.21 10.55 -3.34
N SER A 146 -8.50 10.80 -3.47
CA SER A 146 -9.47 10.81 -2.36
C SER A 146 -10.79 10.12 -2.73
N PRO A 147 -11.64 9.76 -1.76
CA PRO A 147 -12.97 9.23 -2.04
C PRO A 147 -13.83 10.11 -2.95
N SER A 148 -13.71 11.44 -2.85
CA SER A 148 -14.48 12.41 -3.64
C SER A 148 -13.91 12.65 -5.03
N ASN A 149 -12.60 12.43 -5.22
CA ASN A 149 -11.93 12.64 -6.49
C ASN A 149 -11.55 11.33 -7.21
N CYS A 150 -11.83 10.15 -6.65
CA CYS A 150 -11.54 8.87 -7.32
C CYS A 150 -12.80 8.16 -7.79
N ARG A 151 -12.66 7.46 -8.91
CA ARG A 151 -13.68 6.54 -9.44
C ARG A 151 -13.03 5.26 -9.98
N TRP A 152 -13.83 4.20 -10.07
CA TRP A 152 -13.45 3.02 -10.84
C TRP A 152 -13.82 3.22 -12.30
N ALA A 153 -12.82 3.16 -13.17
CA ALA A 153 -12.97 3.41 -14.59
C ALA A 153 -12.31 2.32 -15.42
N THR A 154 -12.84 2.07 -16.60
CA THR A 154 -12.17 1.31 -17.64
C THR A 154 -10.96 2.07 -18.17
N THR A 155 -10.04 1.36 -18.81
CA THR A 155 -8.88 1.98 -19.47
C THR A 155 -9.28 2.97 -20.56
N LYS A 156 -10.42 2.75 -21.22
CA LYS A 156 -10.99 3.65 -22.23
C LYS A 156 -11.46 4.97 -21.61
N GLU A 157 -12.14 4.91 -20.47
CA GLU A 157 -12.59 6.10 -19.74
C GLU A 157 -11.40 6.88 -19.16
N GLN A 158 -10.43 6.20 -18.55
CA GLN A 158 -9.22 6.83 -18.05
C GLN A 158 -8.39 7.49 -19.18
N ALA A 159 -8.37 6.89 -20.37
CA ALA A 159 -7.66 7.47 -21.51
C ALA A 159 -8.27 8.81 -21.99
N ARG A 160 -9.57 9.02 -21.77
CA ARG A 160 -10.24 10.30 -22.05
C ARG A 160 -9.88 11.35 -21.00
N ASN A 161 -9.57 10.94 -19.79
CA ASN A 161 -9.23 11.80 -18.66
C ASN A 161 -7.72 12.05 -18.51
N LYS A 162 -7.05 12.36 -19.62
CA LYS A 162 -5.64 12.72 -19.63
C LYS A 162 -5.51 14.23 -19.75
N ARG A 163 -4.50 14.83 -19.13
CA ARG A 163 -4.16 16.26 -19.30
C ARG A 163 -3.93 16.66 -20.76
N THR A 164 -3.53 15.71 -21.59
CA THR A 164 -3.33 15.90 -23.03
C THR A 164 -4.65 15.83 -23.83
N SER A 165 -5.78 15.50 -23.20
CA SER A 165 -7.07 15.50 -23.85
C SER A 165 -7.49 16.92 -24.16
N ARG A 166 -7.77 17.20 -25.44
CA ARG A 166 -8.30 18.50 -25.87
C ARG A 166 -9.74 18.65 -25.40
N ILE A 167 -9.96 19.51 -24.42
CA ILE A 167 -11.29 20.03 -24.06
C ILE A 167 -11.67 21.08 -25.10
N ILE A 168 -12.90 20.99 -25.58
CA ILE A 168 -13.47 21.88 -26.58
C ILE A 168 -14.77 22.41 -26.01
N THR A 169 -14.90 23.74 -26.04
CA THR A 169 -16.13 24.44 -25.66
C THR A 169 -16.99 24.66 -26.91
N TYR A 170 -18.24 24.22 -26.87
CA TYR A 170 -19.23 24.48 -27.93
C TYR A 170 -20.64 24.54 -27.34
N ASN A 171 -21.42 25.54 -27.74
CA ASN A 171 -22.78 25.80 -27.23
C ASN A 171 -22.89 25.81 -25.70
N GLY A 172 -21.95 26.48 -25.02
CA GLY A 172 -21.92 26.59 -23.56
C GLY A 172 -21.56 25.30 -22.81
N ASN A 173 -21.20 24.23 -23.52
CA ASN A 173 -20.78 22.96 -22.93
C ASN A 173 -19.30 22.70 -23.20
N GLU A 174 -18.61 22.12 -22.23
CA GLU A 174 -17.22 21.70 -22.34
C GLU A 174 -17.14 20.17 -22.35
N LYS A 175 -16.56 19.62 -23.42
CA LYS A 175 -16.37 18.17 -23.57
C LYS A 175 -15.02 17.88 -24.21
N VAL A 176 -14.48 16.69 -23.97
CA VAL A 176 -13.29 16.23 -24.69
C VAL A 176 -13.63 15.97 -26.16
N LEU A 177 -12.65 16.13 -27.04
CA LEU A 177 -12.80 15.93 -28.49
C LEU A 177 -13.52 14.61 -28.85
N GLN A 178 -13.25 13.51 -28.15
CA GLN A 178 -13.91 12.23 -28.45
C GLN A 178 -15.41 12.23 -28.16
N ASP A 179 -15.85 12.95 -27.14
CA ASP A 179 -17.26 12.99 -26.77
C ASP A 179 -18.04 13.84 -27.78
N TRP A 180 -17.46 14.96 -28.21
CA TRP A 180 -17.99 15.72 -29.35
C TRP A 180 -18.04 14.90 -30.63
N ALA A 181 -16.97 14.14 -30.92
CA ALA A 181 -16.92 13.27 -32.09
C ALA A 181 -18.03 12.21 -32.08
N HIS A 182 -18.27 11.59 -30.92
CA HIS A 182 -19.34 10.62 -30.75
C HIS A 182 -20.74 11.24 -30.91
N GLU A 183 -20.99 12.38 -30.25
CA GLU A 183 -22.28 13.08 -30.29
C GLU A 183 -22.67 13.51 -31.71
N TYR A 184 -21.70 13.99 -32.49
CA TYR A 184 -21.93 14.44 -33.87
C TYR A 184 -21.66 13.34 -34.91
N SER A 185 -21.41 12.10 -34.46
CA SER A 185 -21.14 10.94 -35.32
C SER A 185 -20.04 11.20 -36.36
N ILE A 186 -18.99 11.94 -35.98
CA ILE A 186 -17.82 12.23 -36.81
C ILE A 186 -16.62 11.42 -36.32
N ASN A 187 -15.75 10.99 -37.24
CA ASN A 187 -14.51 10.32 -36.86
C ASN A 187 -13.62 11.27 -36.01
N PRO A 188 -13.14 10.85 -34.82
CA PRO A 188 -12.32 11.71 -33.95
C PRO A 188 -11.03 12.23 -34.62
N SER A 189 -10.42 11.45 -35.50
CA SER A 189 -9.23 11.88 -36.24
C SER A 189 -9.58 12.97 -37.25
N THR A 190 -10.73 12.88 -37.91
CA THR A 190 -11.23 13.94 -38.80
C THR A 190 -11.52 15.21 -38.02
N LEU A 191 -12.22 15.12 -36.88
CA LEU A 191 -12.51 16.28 -36.05
C LEU A 191 -11.22 16.95 -35.56
N ARG A 192 -10.22 16.17 -35.17
CA ARG A 192 -8.89 16.70 -34.80
C ARG A 192 -8.24 17.45 -35.96
N ALA A 193 -8.16 16.84 -37.14
CA ALA A 193 -7.54 17.45 -38.32
C ALA A 193 -8.22 18.76 -38.72
N ARG A 194 -9.56 18.84 -38.64
CA ARG A 194 -10.32 20.06 -38.91
C ARG A 194 -9.95 21.19 -37.95
N ILE A 195 -9.93 20.90 -36.64
CA ILE A 195 -9.56 21.88 -35.61
C ILE A 195 -8.10 22.35 -35.80
N GLU A 196 -7.18 21.43 -36.10
CA GLU A 196 -5.78 21.76 -36.37
C GLU A 196 -5.58 22.57 -37.64
N SER A 197 -6.49 22.42 -38.60
CA SER A 197 -6.54 23.22 -39.83
C SER A 197 -7.29 24.55 -39.65
N GLY A 198 -7.63 24.94 -38.41
CA GLY A 198 -8.25 26.23 -38.10
C GLY A 198 -9.75 26.32 -38.40
N TRP A 199 -10.46 25.21 -38.54
CA TRP A 199 -11.92 25.24 -38.72
C TRP A 199 -12.59 25.79 -37.47
N ASN A 200 -13.66 26.57 -37.66
CA ASN A 200 -14.55 26.90 -36.55
C ASN A 200 -15.22 25.61 -36.03
N ILE A 201 -15.52 25.56 -34.72
CA ILE A 201 -15.94 24.32 -34.08
C ILE A 201 -17.27 23.78 -34.63
N GLU A 202 -18.20 24.67 -34.98
CA GLU A 202 -19.50 24.30 -35.53
C GLU A 202 -19.36 23.56 -36.87
N ASP A 203 -18.57 24.13 -37.78
CA ASP A 203 -18.25 23.51 -39.05
C ASP A 203 -17.45 22.22 -38.88
N ALA A 204 -16.52 22.20 -37.92
CA ALA A 204 -15.69 21.05 -37.65
C ALA A 204 -16.54 19.83 -37.23
N LEU A 205 -17.62 20.08 -36.48
CA LEU A 205 -18.55 19.05 -36.00
C LEU A 205 -19.60 18.65 -37.04
N ARG A 206 -20.16 19.59 -37.79
CA ARG A 206 -21.38 19.36 -38.58
C ARG A 206 -21.17 19.12 -40.07
N LYS A 207 -20.10 19.64 -40.68
CA LYS A 207 -19.93 19.49 -42.14
C LYS A 207 -19.62 18.03 -42.51
N PRO A 208 -20.30 17.43 -43.51
CA PRO A 208 -20.02 16.07 -43.93
C PRO A 208 -18.60 15.93 -44.51
N ILE A 209 -18.03 14.73 -44.43
CA ILE A 209 -16.79 14.39 -45.14
C ILE A 209 -17.18 14.21 -46.61
N LYS A 210 -16.49 14.92 -47.51
CA LYS A 210 -16.65 14.73 -48.95
C LYS A 210 -16.09 13.39 -49.40
#